data_AF-A0A972RBN6-F1
#
_entry.id   AF-A0A972RBN6-F1
#
_cell.length_a   1.000
_cell.length_b   1.000
_cell.length_c   1.000
_cell.angle_alpha   90.00
_cell.angle_beta   90.00
_cell.angle_gamma   90.00
#
_symmetry.space_group_name_H-M   'P 1'
#
loop_
_entity.id
_entity.type
_entity.pdbx_description
1 polymer ?
#
loop_
_entity_poly.entity_id
_entity_poly.type
_entity_poly.pdbx_seq_one_letter_code
_entity_poly.pdbx_strand_id
1 'polypeptide(L)'
;MLDDELKHRIQRAYRSFLEGKGVHARYSQRQMIADIAKTLAGIASDDDGARTGGKHVCVIEAGTGTGKTVAYALAAIPVAQALEKTLVISTATVALQEQLIYRDLPDILHHSGLEFTFALAKGRGRYLCSHKLDNHISGQQSGVTLSLWEDEQAQQDEMTLQLYRELHSAYSKSEWDGDRDNW
;
A
#
# COMPACT_ATOMS: atom_id res chain seq x y z
N MET A 1 -8.87 -16.26 -20.62
CA MET A 1 -9.24 -17.48 -19.85
C MET A 1 -8.12 -17.68 -18.84
N LEU A 2 -8.39 -18.11 -17.60
CA LEU A 2 -7.28 -18.37 -16.68
C LEU A 2 -6.45 -19.52 -17.23
N ASP A 3 -5.17 -19.27 -17.45
CA ASP A 3 -4.21 -20.30 -17.76
C ASP A 3 -4.12 -21.31 -16.60
N ASP A 4 -3.92 -22.59 -16.94
CA ASP A 4 -3.89 -23.68 -15.96
C ASP A 4 -2.67 -23.56 -15.04
N GLU A 5 -1.55 -23.04 -15.54
CA GLU A 5 -0.37 -22.75 -14.72
C GLU A 5 -0.68 -21.72 -13.63
N LEU A 6 -1.32 -20.61 -14.02
CA LEU A 6 -1.72 -19.54 -13.09
C LEU A 6 -2.70 -20.06 -12.03
N LYS A 7 -3.66 -20.89 -12.43
CA LYS A 7 -4.58 -21.53 -11.50
C LYS A 7 -3.85 -22.43 -10.50
N HIS A 8 -2.91 -23.25 -10.95
CA HIS A 8 -2.08 -24.07 -10.08
C HIS A 8 -1.20 -23.25 -9.15
N ARG A 9 -0.67 -22.11 -9.61
CA ARG A 9 0.10 -21.18 -8.78
C ARG A 9 -0.74 -20.58 -7.66
N ILE A 10 -1.94 -20.06 -7.96
CA ILE A 10 -2.87 -19.53 -6.94
C ILE A 10 -3.27 -20.61 -5.93
N GLN A 11 -3.58 -21.83 -6.41
CA GLN A 11 -3.96 -22.94 -5.53
C GLN A 11 -2.82 -23.38 -4.60
N ARG A 12 -1.58 -23.46 -5.12
CA ARG A 12 -0.39 -23.76 -4.32
C ARG A 12 -0.17 -22.68 -3.28
N ALA A 13 -0.17 -21.41 -3.69
CA ALA A 13 0.04 -20.29 -2.78
C ALA A 13 -0.99 -20.26 -1.63
N TYR A 14 -2.26 -20.53 -1.94
CA TYR A 14 -3.30 -20.63 -0.93
C TYR A 14 -3.12 -21.81 0.02
N ARG A 15 -2.76 -23.00 -0.48
CA ARG A 15 -2.47 -24.17 0.38
C ARG A 15 -1.28 -23.92 1.30
N SER A 16 -0.17 -23.43 0.75
CA SER A 16 1.03 -23.10 1.53
C SER A 16 0.73 -22.07 2.60
N PHE A 17 -0.04 -21.02 2.28
CA PHE A 17 -0.45 -20.02 3.27
C PHE A 17 -1.26 -20.62 4.42
N LEU A 18 -2.24 -21.48 4.11
CA LEU A 18 -3.07 -22.14 5.11
C LEU A 18 -2.26 -23.06 6.02
N GLU A 19 -1.36 -23.86 5.43
CA GLU A 19 -0.44 -24.76 6.15
C GLU A 19 0.51 -23.96 7.04
N GLY A 20 1.13 -22.90 6.51
CA GLY A 20 2.06 -22.06 7.25
C GLY A 20 1.42 -21.32 8.43
N LYS A 21 0.16 -20.88 8.30
CA LYS A 21 -0.58 -20.23 9.40
C LYS A 21 -1.32 -21.23 10.31
N GLY A 22 -1.35 -22.51 9.97
CA GLY A 22 -2.11 -23.53 10.71
C GLY A 22 -3.63 -23.29 10.72
N VAL A 23 -4.19 -22.76 9.63
CA VAL A 23 -5.62 -22.41 9.52
C VAL A 23 -6.31 -23.19 8.41
N HIS A 24 -7.64 -23.37 8.54
CA HIS A 24 -8.42 -24.12 7.56
C HIS A 24 -9.02 -23.24 6.47
N ALA A 25 -9.10 -23.80 5.26
CA ALA A 25 -9.71 -23.16 4.11
C ALA A 25 -11.18 -22.83 4.35
N ARG A 26 -11.61 -21.61 4.01
CA ARG A 26 -13.01 -21.21 4.05
C ARG A 26 -13.61 -21.18 2.64
N TYR A 27 -14.88 -21.59 2.52
CA TYR A 27 -15.59 -21.59 1.24
C TYR A 27 -15.65 -20.17 0.63
N SER A 28 -16.02 -19.18 1.44
CA SER A 28 -16.11 -17.77 1.01
C SER A 28 -14.78 -17.22 0.47
N GLN A 29 -13.65 -17.59 1.10
CA GLN A 29 -12.32 -17.20 0.61
C GLN A 29 -12.02 -17.82 -0.75
N ARG A 30 -12.31 -19.11 -0.94
CA ARG A 30 -12.09 -19.78 -2.24
C ARG A 30 -12.95 -19.18 -3.34
N GLN A 31 -14.19 -18.84 -3.05
CA GLN A 31 -15.09 -18.18 -4.00
C GLN A 31 -14.56 -16.80 -4.38
N MET A 32 -14.20 -15.98 -3.38
CA MET A 32 -13.62 -14.66 -3.59
C MET A 32 -12.33 -14.74 -4.43
N ILE A 33 -11.43 -15.66 -4.13
CA ILE A 33 -10.19 -15.89 -4.90
C ILE A 33 -10.53 -16.21 -6.36
N ALA A 34 -11.47 -17.12 -6.59
CA ALA A 34 -11.85 -17.54 -7.93
C ALA A 34 -12.45 -16.39 -8.75
N ASP A 35 -13.35 -15.60 -8.15
CA ASP A 35 -14.04 -14.52 -8.85
C ASP A 35 -13.09 -13.34 -9.17
N ILE A 36 -12.18 -13.01 -8.25
CA ILE A 36 -11.13 -12.01 -8.48
C ILE A 36 -10.18 -12.48 -9.58
N ALA A 37 -9.65 -13.70 -9.48
CA ALA A 37 -8.71 -14.22 -10.46
C ALA A 37 -9.32 -14.26 -11.86
N LYS A 38 -10.55 -14.80 -11.99
CA LYS A 38 -11.28 -14.87 -13.27
C LYS A 38 -11.48 -13.50 -13.89
N THR A 39 -11.80 -12.50 -13.07
CA THR A 39 -12.03 -11.14 -13.55
C THR A 39 -10.73 -10.52 -14.03
N LEU A 40 -9.67 -10.55 -13.21
CA LEU A 40 -8.40 -9.90 -13.53
C LEU A 40 -7.68 -10.57 -14.71
N ALA A 41 -7.62 -11.91 -14.75
CA ALA A 41 -7.03 -12.66 -15.86
C ALA A 41 -7.92 -12.68 -17.11
N GLY A 42 -9.18 -12.25 -17.00
CA GLY A 42 -10.13 -12.16 -18.10
C GLY A 42 -10.11 -10.82 -18.84
N ILE A 43 -9.33 -9.84 -18.38
CA ILE A 43 -9.27 -8.51 -18.99
C ILE A 43 -8.53 -8.60 -20.33
N ALA A 44 -9.24 -8.40 -21.43
CA ALA A 44 -8.65 -8.28 -22.75
C ALA A 44 -7.99 -6.91 -22.93
N SER A 45 -6.75 -6.93 -23.42
CA SER A 45 -5.97 -5.75 -23.82
C SER A 45 -5.55 -5.90 -25.28
N ASP A 46 -5.36 -4.79 -25.98
CA ASP A 46 -4.67 -4.74 -27.27
C ASP A 46 -3.14 -4.72 -27.10
N ASP A 47 -2.42 -4.62 -28.20
CA ASP A 47 -0.95 -4.60 -28.25
C ASP A 47 -0.36 -3.36 -27.53
N ASP A 48 -1.14 -2.28 -27.44
CA ASP A 48 -0.78 -1.06 -26.70
C ASP A 48 -1.14 -1.15 -25.21
N GLY A 49 -1.67 -2.29 -24.76
CA GLY A 49 -2.10 -2.54 -23.38
C GLY A 49 -3.43 -1.88 -23.00
N ALA A 50 -4.08 -1.18 -23.93
CA ALA A 50 -5.37 -0.57 -23.71
C ALA A 50 -6.46 -1.64 -23.67
N ARG A 51 -7.40 -1.45 -22.74
CA ARG A 51 -8.45 -2.44 -22.49
C ARG A 51 -9.49 -2.40 -23.60
N THR A 52 -9.72 -3.55 -24.24
CA THR A 52 -10.69 -3.69 -25.35
C THR A 52 -12.04 -4.27 -24.89
N GLY A 53 -12.09 -4.93 -23.73
CA GLY A 53 -13.27 -5.61 -23.20
C GLY A 53 -14.06 -4.85 -22.11
N GLY A 54 -15.38 -5.04 -22.11
CA GLY A 54 -16.27 -4.47 -21.08
C GLY A 54 -16.30 -5.23 -19.73
N LYS A 55 -15.83 -6.48 -19.68
CA LYS A 55 -15.83 -7.30 -18.45
C LYS A 55 -14.49 -7.20 -17.72
N HIS A 56 -14.37 -6.23 -16.82
CA HIS A 56 -13.12 -5.93 -16.11
C HIS A 56 -13.33 -5.46 -14.66
N VAL A 57 -14.57 -5.48 -14.18
CA VAL A 57 -14.93 -5.10 -12.80
C VAL A 57 -15.60 -6.29 -12.13
N CYS A 58 -15.18 -6.59 -10.91
CA CYS A 58 -15.82 -7.53 -10.02
C CYS A 58 -16.19 -6.79 -8.73
N VAL A 59 -17.42 -7.00 -8.26
CA VAL A 59 -17.89 -6.44 -6.99
C VAL A 59 -18.20 -7.59 -6.07
N ILE A 60 -17.52 -7.63 -4.92
CA ILE A 60 -17.65 -8.69 -3.93
C ILE A 60 -17.95 -8.06 -2.58
N GLU A 61 -19.10 -8.42 -2.00
CA GLU A 61 -19.42 -8.11 -0.63
C GLU A 61 -18.87 -9.21 0.29
N ALA A 62 -18.09 -8.81 1.31
CA ALA A 62 -17.51 -9.73 2.26
C ALA A 62 -17.60 -9.16 3.69
N GLY A 63 -18.17 -9.95 4.60
CA GLY A 63 -18.27 -9.58 6.02
C GLY A 63 -16.90 -9.42 6.70
N THR A 64 -16.91 -8.83 7.89
CA THR A 64 -15.71 -8.74 8.74
C THR A 64 -15.23 -10.13 9.17
N GLY A 65 -13.92 -10.30 9.40
CA GLY A 65 -13.35 -11.59 9.83
C GLY A 65 -13.34 -12.70 8.78
N THR A 66 -13.80 -12.46 7.55
CA THR A 66 -13.81 -13.46 6.45
C THR A 66 -12.42 -13.72 5.85
N GLY A 67 -11.41 -12.93 6.22
CA GLY A 67 -10.06 -13.00 5.63
C GLY A 67 -10.01 -12.43 4.21
N LYS A 68 -10.79 -11.37 3.94
CA LYS A 68 -10.84 -10.66 2.66
C LYS A 68 -9.46 -10.27 2.12
N THR A 69 -8.56 -9.82 3.00
CA THR A 69 -7.20 -9.41 2.64
C THR A 69 -6.40 -10.54 1.99
N VAL A 70 -6.38 -11.69 2.66
CA VAL A 70 -5.71 -12.90 2.16
C VAL A 70 -6.31 -13.33 0.82
N ALA A 71 -7.65 -13.33 0.71
CA ALA A 71 -8.33 -13.77 -0.50
C ALA A 71 -8.01 -12.89 -1.72
N TYR A 72 -8.09 -11.56 -1.61
CA TYR A 72 -7.78 -10.71 -2.75
C TYR A 72 -6.29 -10.72 -3.09
N ALA A 73 -5.40 -10.80 -2.10
CA ALA A 73 -3.96 -10.73 -2.34
C ALA A 73 -3.43 -12.01 -3.01
N LEU A 74 -3.84 -13.18 -2.51
CA LEU A 74 -3.45 -14.48 -3.09
C LEU A 74 -4.07 -14.72 -4.48
N ALA A 75 -5.14 -14.01 -4.82
CA ALA A 75 -5.68 -14.02 -6.18
C ALA A 75 -4.95 -13.02 -7.08
N ALA A 76 -4.80 -11.77 -6.63
CA ALA A 76 -4.36 -10.68 -7.48
C ALA A 76 -2.84 -10.63 -7.69
N ILE A 77 -2.02 -11.01 -6.68
CA ILE A 77 -0.56 -10.99 -6.81
C ILE A 77 -0.09 -11.95 -7.93
N PRO A 78 -0.48 -13.24 -7.96
CA PRO A 78 -0.05 -14.13 -9.02
C PRO A 78 -0.54 -13.69 -10.40
N VAL A 79 -1.75 -13.13 -10.49
CA VAL A 79 -2.30 -12.60 -11.76
C VAL A 79 -1.50 -11.39 -12.23
N ALA A 80 -1.20 -10.45 -11.34
CA ALA A 80 -0.40 -9.27 -11.66
C ALA A 80 1.00 -9.66 -12.13
N GLN A 81 1.63 -10.65 -11.49
CA GLN A 81 2.93 -11.19 -11.90
C GLN A 81 2.88 -11.87 -13.27
N ALA A 82 1.86 -12.68 -13.55
CA ALA A 82 1.70 -13.34 -14.84
C ALA A 82 1.41 -12.37 -16.00
N LEU A 83 0.83 -11.21 -15.68
CA LEU A 83 0.55 -10.15 -16.66
C LEU A 83 1.63 -9.05 -16.68
N GLU A 84 2.69 -9.19 -15.88
CA GLU A 84 3.75 -8.18 -15.72
C GLU A 84 3.21 -6.78 -15.36
N LYS A 85 2.19 -6.74 -14.49
CA LYS A 85 1.52 -5.50 -14.04
C LYS A 85 1.79 -5.21 -12.57
N THR A 86 1.72 -3.93 -12.23
CA THR A 86 1.72 -3.47 -10.84
C THR A 86 0.33 -3.61 -10.23
N LEU A 87 0.23 -4.29 -9.09
CA LEU A 87 -1.01 -4.39 -8.31
C LEU A 87 -1.14 -3.17 -7.38
N VAL A 88 -2.24 -2.44 -7.52
CA VAL A 88 -2.60 -1.34 -6.60
C VAL A 88 -3.74 -1.80 -5.70
N ILE A 89 -3.52 -1.78 -4.38
CA ILE A 89 -4.54 -2.03 -3.38
C ILE A 89 -4.86 -0.70 -2.70
N SER A 90 -6.10 -0.24 -2.85
CA SER A 90 -6.59 0.99 -2.22
C SER A 90 -7.51 0.66 -1.04
N THR A 91 -7.37 1.41 0.05
CA THR A 91 -8.19 1.26 1.27
C THR A 91 -8.46 2.63 1.90
N ALA A 92 -9.48 2.70 2.75
CA ALA A 92 -10.08 3.97 3.17
C ALA A 92 -9.21 4.82 4.11
N THR A 93 -8.38 4.21 4.95
CA THR A 93 -7.65 4.93 6.01
C THR A 93 -6.19 4.51 6.08
N VAL A 94 -5.34 5.39 6.60
CA VAL A 94 -3.90 5.11 6.82
C VAL A 94 -3.70 3.89 7.71
N ALA A 95 -4.45 3.78 8.81
CA ALA A 95 -4.36 2.61 9.70
C ALA A 95 -4.63 1.27 8.98
N LEU A 96 -5.56 1.25 8.02
CA LEU A 96 -5.81 0.05 7.20
C LEU A 96 -4.68 -0.23 6.21
N GLN A 97 -4.01 0.82 5.70
CA GLN A 97 -2.84 0.67 4.84
C GLN A 97 -1.66 0.10 5.65
N GLU A 98 -1.42 0.62 6.86
CA GLU A 98 -0.36 0.14 7.76
C GLU A 98 -0.61 -1.30 8.20
N GLN A 99 -1.85 -1.67 8.50
CA GLN A 99 -2.21 -3.07 8.77
C GLN A 99 -1.86 -3.98 7.58
N LEU A 100 -2.11 -3.52 6.35
CA LEU A 100 -1.79 -4.27 5.15
C LEU A 100 -0.27 -4.43 4.98
N ILE A 101 0.49 -3.34 5.17
CA ILE A 101 1.94 -3.28 4.91
C ILE A 101 2.78 -3.96 6.00
N TYR A 102 2.43 -3.78 7.27
CA TYR A 102 3.24 -4.26 8.39
C TYR A 102 2.81 -5.62 8.94
N ARG A 103 1.61 -6.12 8.55
CA ARG A 103 1.10 -7.40 9.04
C ARG A 103 0.65 -8.31 7.91
N ASP A 104 -0.37 -7.89 7.16
CA ASP A 104 -1.07 -8.84 6.28
C ASP A 104 -0.20 -9.25 5.05
N LEU A 105 0.52 -8.32 4.38
CA LEU A 105 1.41 -8.63 3.26
C LEU A 105 2.69 -9.37 3.67
N PRO A 106 3.40 -9.00 4.76
CA PRO A 106 4.51 -9.79 5.29
C PRO A 106 4.10 -11.23 5.61
N ASP A 107 2.93 -11.41 6.24
CA ASP A 107 2.38 -12.74 6.53
C ASP A 107 2.15 -13.54 5.24
N ILE A 108 1.61 -12.91 4.19
CA ILE A 108 1.39 -13.58 2.90
C ILE A 108 2.72 -13.93 2.25
N LEU A 109 3.68 -13.01 2.23
CA LEU A 109 5.01 -13.24 1.66
C LEU A 109 5.69 -14.44 2.34
N HIS A 110 5.66 -14.51 3.66
CA HIS A 110 6.33 -15.57 4.42
C HIS A 110 5.71 -16.95 4.23
N HIS A 111 4.38 -17.05 4.15
CA HIS A 111 3.69 -18.35 4.19
C HIS A 111 3.18 -18.83 2.83
N SER A 112 3.02 -17.97 1.82
CA SER A 112 2.41 -18.36 0.55
C SER A 112 3.38 -18.95 -0.48
N GLY A 113 4.70 -18.80 -0.27
CA GLY A 113 5.70 -19.17 -1.27
C GLY A 113 5.67 -18.30 -2.53
N LEU A 114 5.01 -17.14 -2.47
CA LEU A 114 5.09 -16.10 -3.49
C LEU A 114 6.25 -15.17 -3.18
N GLU A 115 6.93 -14.69 -4.22
CA GLU A 115 7.99 -13.69 -4.13
C GLU A 115 7.47 -12.38 -4.73
N PHE A 116 7.39 -11.30 -3.95
CA PHE A 116 6.94 -9.99 -4.43
C PHE A 116 7.47 -8.86 -3.54
N THR A 117 7.54 -7.65 -4.11
CA THR A 117 7.83 -6.42 -3.37
C THR A 117 6.55 -5.60 -3.21
N PHE A 118 6.49 -4.77 -2.18
CA PHE A 118 5.38 -3.87 -1.94
C PHE A 118 5.90 -2.57 -1.32
N ALA A 119 5.17 -1.48 -1.56
CA ALA A 119 5.46 -0.16 -1.02
C ALA A 119 4.16 0.53 -0.61
N LEU A 120 4.27 1.44 0.35
CA LEU A 120 3.16 2.23 0.85
C LEU A 120 3.16 3.61 0.16
N ALA A 121 2.02 3.99 -0.41
CA ALA A 121 1.81 5.31 -0.99
C ALA A 121 0.82 6.12 -0.14
N LYS A 122 1.33 7.09 0.63
CA LYS A 122 0.52 8.07 1.36
C LYS A 122 0.48 9.42 0.62
N GLY A 123 -0.45 10.29 1.01
CA GLY A 123 -0.51 11.66 0.47
C GLY A 123 0.72 12.47 0.88
N ARG A 124 1.19 13.38 0.01
CA ARG A 124 2.40 14.19 0.23
C ARG A 124 2.43 14.95 1.57
N GLY A 125 1.27 15.39 2.06
CA GLY A 125 1.14 16.07 3.36
C GLY A 125 1.37 15.18 4.59
N ARG A 126 1.58 13.87 4.39
CA ARG A 126 1.99 12.91 5.43
C ARG A 126 3.51 12.77 5.53
N TYR A 127 4.28 13.35 4.62
CA TYR A 127 5.74 13.26 4.64
C TYR A 127 6.38 14.59 5.00
N LEU A 128 7.49 14.53 5.72
CA LEU A 128 8.34 15.67 6.01
C LEU A 128 8.83 16.29 4.70
N CYS A 129 8.74 17.61 4.61
CA CYS A 129 9.37 18.37 3.53
C CYS A 129 10.69 18.93 4.05
N SER A 130 11.81 18.32 3.63
CA SER A 130 13.17 18.75 4.02
C SER A 130 13.39 20.24 3.75
N HIS A 131 12.98 20.72 2.57
CA HIS A 131 13.11 22.13 2.21
C HIS A 131 12.37 23.09 3.18
N LYS A 132 11.15 22.75 3.59
CA LYS A 132 10.42 23.57 4.58
C LYS A 132 11.09 23.52 5.94
N LEU A 133 11.59 22.36 6.36
CA LEU A 133 12.31 22.18 7.62
C LEU A 133 13.57 23.05 7.67
N ASP A 134 14.37 23.03 6.60
CA ASP A 134 15.61 23.81 6.49
C ASP A 134 15.33 25.32 6.55
N ASN A 135 14.27 25.80 5.91
CA ASN A 135 13.85 27.20 5.97
C ASN A 135 13.46 27.62 7.39
N HIS A 136 12.76 26.75 8.13
CA HIS A 136 12.36 27.03 9.51
C HIS A 136 13.53 26.98 10.50
N ILE A 137 14.55 26.14 10.27
CA ILE A 137 15.75 26.05 11.14
C ILE A 137 16.74 27.18 10.86
N SER A 138 16.96 27.52 9.59
CA SER A 138 17.91 28.56 9.18
C SER A 138 17.42 29.98 9.47
N GLY A 139 16.16 30.14 9.89
CA GLY A 139 15.52 31.45 10.05
C GLY A 139 15.39 32.22 8.73
N GLN A 140 15.70 31.60 7.59
CA GLN A 140 15.49 32.20 6.28
C GLN A 140 13.99 32.14 5.96
N GLN A 141 13.30 33.23 6.27
CA GLN A 141 12.09 33.57 5.55
C GLN A 141 12.49 33.66 4.07
N SER A 142 12.17 32.61 3.30
CA SER A 142 12.36 32.62 1.85
C SER A 142 11.68 33.88 1.33
N GLY A 143 12.47 34.84 0.88
CA GLY A 143 12.00 36.18 0.55
C GLY A 143 10.94 36.17 -0.55
N VAL A 144 9.97 37.07 -0.36
CA VAL A 144 9.13 37.68 -1.41
C VAL A 144 8.02 36.82 -1.99
N THR A 145 7.19 36.23 -1.13
CA THR A 145 5.75 36.46 -1.28
C THR A 145 5.30 37.03 0.04
N LEU A 146 4.78 38.27 0.05
CA LEU A 146 4.12 38.79 1.24
C LEU A 146 3.11 37.74 1.72
N SER A 147 3.36 37.15 2.89
CA SER A 147 2.30 36.54 3.68
C SER A 147 1.28 37.65 3.95
N LEU A 148 0.26 37.72 3.11
CA LEU A 148 -0.90 38.62 3.22
C LEU A 148 -1.82 38.27 4.40
N TRP A 149 -1.37 37.38 5.28
CA TRP A 149 -2.07 36.89 6.45
C TRP A 149 -1.16 37.11 7.66
N GLU A 150 -1.49 38.11 8.48
CA GLU A 150 -0.77 38.43 9.73
C GLU A 150 -0.81 37.26 10.73
N ASP A 151 -1.72 36.31 10.56
CA ASP A 151 -1.90 35.11 11.39
C ASP A 151 -0.80 34.04 11.21
N GLU A 152 0.05 34.12 10.17
CA GLU A 152 1.17 33.18 9.95
C GLU A 152 2.46 33.57 10.69
N GLN A 153 2.50 34.73 11.35
CA GLN A 153 3.58 35.06 12.29
C GLN A 153 3.34 34.36 13.64
N ALA A 154 3.29 33.03 13.62
CA ALA A 154 3.47 32.28 14.86
C ALA A 154 4.86 32.66 15.41
N GLN A 155 4.90 33.39 16.53
CA GLN A 155 6.10 33.52 17.34
C GLN A 155 6.68 32.11 17.47
N GLN A 156 7.85 31.87 16.87
CA GLN A 156 8.51 30.58 16.96
C GLN A 156 8.90 30.38 18.42
N ASP A 157 8.03 29.68 19.15
CA ASP A 157 8.28 29.26 20.52
C ASP A 157 9.56 28.40 20.55
N GLU A 158 10.34 28.53 21.61
CA GLU A 158 11.62 27.83 21.77
C GLU A 158 11.41 26.30 21.66
N MET A 159 10.25 25.82 22.12
CA MET A 159 9.81 24.42 21.97
C MET A 159 9.62 24.00 20.50
N THR A 160 9.14 24.89 19.63
CA THR A 160 8.90 24.57 18.21
C THR A 160 10.22 24.46 17.45
N LEU A 161 11.18 25.35 17.73
CA LEU A 161 12.52 25.28 17.16
C LEU A 161 13.27 24.02 17.61
N GLN A 162 13.07 23.62 18.87
CA GLN A 162 13.63 22.38 19.39
C GLN A 162 13.08 21.15 18.64
N LEU A 163 11.77 21.08 18.43
CA LEU A 163 11.13 20.03 17.63
C LEU A 163 11.69 19.96 16.20
N TYR A 164 11.89 21.10 15.53
CA TYR A 164 12.48 21.11 14.18
C TYR A 164 13.91 20.57 14.15
N ARG A 165 14.73 20.90 15.15
CA ARG A 165 16.09 20.35 15.26
C ARG A 165 16.08 18.84 15.50
N GLU A 166 15.15 18.36 16.30
CA GLU A 166 14.95 16.93 16.54
C GLU A 166 14.54 16.19 15.26
N LEU A 167 13.53 16.70 14.55
CA LEU A 167 13.09 16.20 13.24
C LEU A 167 14.25 16.14 12.24
N HIS A 168 15.03 17.21 12.14
CA HIS A 168 16.16 17.29 11.23
C HIS A 168 17.25 16.26 11.60
N SER A 169 17.58 16.14 12.89
CA SER A 169 18.56 15.16 13.37
C SER A 169 18.12 13.73 13.06
N ALA A 170 16.89 13.36 13.41
CA ALA A 170 16.38 12.01 13.21
C ALA A 170 16.29 11.62 11.72
N TYR A 171 15.83 12.55 10.87
CA TYR A 171 15.79 12.34 9.42
C TYR A 171 17.20 12.20 8.82
N SER A 172 18.14 13.07 9.22
CA SER A 172 19.53 13.03 8.73
C SER A 172 20.28 11.76 9.15
N LYS A 173 19.94 11.19 10.31
CA LYS A 173 20.51 9.92 10.80
C LYS A 173 19.81 8.68 10.25
N SER A 174 18.76 8.84 9.44
CA SER A 174 17.90 7.73 8.98
C SER A 174 17.26 6.93 10.13
N GLU A 175 17.07 7.56 11.29
CA GLU A 175 16.31 6.99 12.43
C GLU A 175 14.80 7.11 12.19
N TRP A 176 14.39 8.06 11.35
CA TRP A 176 13.01 8.29 10.91
C TRP A 176 12.96 8.48 9.39
N ASP A 177 11.97 7.89 8.74
CA ASP A 177 11.77 7.89 7.28
C ASP A 177 11.07 9.15 6.76
N GLY A 178 10.68 10.06 7.64
CA GLY A 178 9.94 11.26 7.29
C GLY A 178 8.43 11.05 7.20
N ASP A 179 7.91 9.84 7.47
CA ASP A 179 6.47 9.58 7.57
C ASP A 179 5.92 10.11 8.89
N ARG A 180 4.99 11.06 8.81
CA ARG A 180 4.36 11.70 9.97
C ARG A 180 3.72 10.70 10.94
N ASP A 181 3.23 9.57 10.45
CA ASP A 181 2.61 8.56 11.30
C ASP A 181 3.64 7.68 12.04
N ASN A 182 4.92 7.73 11.63
CA ASN A 182 6.06 7.03 12.24
C ASN A 182 6.96 7.94 13.11
N TRP A 183 6.62 9.23 13.26
CA TRP A 183 7.33 10.18 14.13
C TRP A 183 6.87 10.05 15.58
#